data_AF-A0P2X9-F1
#
_entry.id   AF-A0P2X9-F1
#
_cell.length_a   1.000
_cell.length_b   1.000
_cell.length_c   1.000
_cell.angle_alpha   90.00
_cell.angle_beta   90.00
_cell.angle_gamma   90.00
#
_symmetry.space_group_name_H-M   'P 1'
#
loop_
_entity.id
_entity.type
_entity.pdbx_description
1 polymer ?
#
loop_
_entity_poly.entity_id
_entity_poly.type
_entity_poly.pdbx_seq_one_letter_code
_entity_poly.pdbx_strand_id
1 'polypeptide(L)'
;MTGNNHLDLDKTVYHQVIGCSLVLVMLFGLGHNIYLSAGDPFSGRTPSTHPATALGFLILAGAIFFRPQWDNSIWLKNILCWLMVLLSGLRIAEALFPDQITVYTDSWLPQSLEAVGMYGRFSIETALFLVCCFGFELSQERHTFVRLLLVSVCLAVLSLGFAETVYSLFLWGNELSMITQIGMGLVSLDLLVRMRNQQPFKSVLQPGRSNFYLQFTALALYLLPMIIGTVALHKLQVSPSEKAPFELFFAGTSCVLLAIVLLLGTYLDRKKPPENAWSSSTSGSGRNKDD
;
A
#
# COMPACT_ATOMS: atom_id res chain seq x y z
N MET A 1 -18.07 -1.58 -31.03
CA MET A 1 -18.69 -1.87 -29.71
C MET A 1 -17.98 -2.99 -28.93
N THR A 2 -16.72 -3.36 -29.25
CA THR A 2 -15.99 -4.50 -28.66
C THR A 2 -14.83 -4.13 -27.72
N GLY A 3 -14.49 -2.84 -27.58
CA GLY A 3 -13.33 -2.40 -26.78
C GLY A 3 -13.54 -2.34 -25.27
N ASN A 4 -14.78 -2.17 -24.78
CA ASN A 4 -15.04 -2.03 -23.34
C ASN A 4 -15.00 -3.37 -22.59
N ASN A 5 -15.39 -4.47 -23.22
CA ASN A 5 -15.49 -5.77 -22.54
C ASN A 5 -14.13 -6.33 -22.13
N HIS A 6 -13.06 -6.10 -22.91
CA HIS A 6 -11.71 -6.55 -22.56
C HIS A 6 -11.13 -5.79 -21.36
N LEU A 7 -11.29 -4.47 -21.33
CA LEU A 7 -10.79 -3.61 -20.25
C LEU A 7 -11.49 -3.86 -18.91
N ASP A 8 -12.74 -4.30 -18.90
CA ASP A 8 -13.47 -4.63 -17.68
C ASP A 8 -13.22 -6.08 -17.22
N LEU A 9 -12.95 -7.00 -18.15
CA LEU A 9 -12.51 -8.37 -17.83
C LEU A 9 -11.13 -8.35 -17.16
N ASP A 10 -10.18 -7.58 -17.71
CA ASP A 10 -8.81 -7.48 -17.18
C ASP A 10 -8.76 -6.89 -15.77
N LYS A 11 -9.62 -5.89 -15.47
CA LYS A 11 -9.76 -5.35 -14.10
C LYS A 11 -10.32 -6.39 -13.14
N THR A 12 -11.34 -7.12 -13.56
CA THR A 12 -11.99 -8.11 -12.69
C THR A 12 -11.03 -9.24 -12.31
N VAL A 13 -10.28 -9.76 -13.29
CA VAL A 13 -9.24 -10.77 -13.05
C VAL A 13 -8.14 -10.21 -12.15
N TYR A 14 -7.71 -8.96 -12.37
CA TYR A 14 -6.69 -8.31 -11.54
C TYR A 14 -7.10 -8.22 -10.07
N HIS A 15 -8.32 -7.74 -9.78
CA HIS A 15 -8.83 -7.67 -8.41
C HIS A 15 -8.96 -9.06 -7.78
N GLN A 16 -9.41 -10.06 -8.54
CA GLN A 16 -9.49 -11.45 -8.05
C GLN A 16 -8.12 -12.01 -7.70
N VAL A 17 -7.10 -11.78 -8.54
CA VAL A 17 -5.73 -12.21 -8.27
C VAL A 17 -5.20 -11.55 -6.99
N ILE A 18 -5.36 -10.23 -6.84
CA ILE A 18 -4.95 -9.53 -5.61
C ILE A 18 -5.69 -10.07 -4.39
N GLY A 19 -7.01 -10.22 -4.46
CA GLY A 19 -7.83 -10.73 -3.37
C GLY A 19 -7.39 -12.13 -2.94
N CYS A 20 -7.23 -13.05 -3.90
CA CYS A 20 -6.74 -14.40 -3.64
C CYS A 20 -5.32 -14.41 -3.05
N SER A 21 -4.39 -13.64 -3.62
CA SER A 21 -3.04 -13.52 -3.09
C SER A 21 -3.06 -12.98 -1.65
N LEU A 22 -3.91 -12.00 -1.34
CA LEU A 22 -4.02 -11.43 -0.01
C LEU A 22 -4.54 -12.45 1.01
N VAL A 23 -5.57 -13.24 0.64
CA VAL A 23 -6.06 -14.34 1.49
C VAL A 23 -4.95 -15.34 1.77
N LEU A 24 -4.23 -15.77 0.72
CA LEU A 24 -3.14 -16.75 0.87
C LEU A 24 -2.02 -16.23 1.77
N VAL A 25 -1.61 -14.97 1.61
CA VAL A 25 -0.58 -14.33 2.44
C VAL A 25 -1.03 -14.27 3.91
N MET A 26 -2.28 -13.90 4.19
CA MET A 26 -2.79 -13.83 5.56
C MET A 26 -2.97 -15.21 6.21
N LEU A 27 -3.46 -16.20 5.46
CA LEU A 27 -3.56 -17.58 5.94
C LEU A 27 -2.17 -18.17 6.20
N PHE A 28 -1.21 -17.89 5.33
CA PHE A 28 0.18 -18.29 5.54
C PHE A 28 0.77 -17.60 6.78
N GLY A 29 0.50 -16.31 6.99
CA GLY A 29 0.93 -15.57 8.19
C GLY A 29 0.36 -16.13 9.49
N LEU A 30 -0.94 -16.46 9.51
CA LEU A 30 -1.59 -17.09 10.66
C LEU A 30 -1.10 -18.53 10.86
N GLY A 31 -0.92 -19.30 9.79
CA GLY A 31 -0.36 -20.65 9.83
C GLY A 31 1.08 -20.65 10.36
N HIS A 32 1.89 -19.67 9.96
CA HIS A 32 3.25 -19.50 10.45
C HIS A 32 3.29 -19.32 11.98
N ASN A 33 2.33 -18.59 12.57
CA ASN A 33 2.24 -18.47 14.03
C ASN A 33 2.06 -19.85 14.70
N ILE A 34 1.14 -20.65 14.18
CA ILE A 34 0.74 -21.92 14.82
C ILE A 34 1.77 -23.03 14.60
N TYR A 35 2.35 -23.11 13.39
CA TYR A 35 3.17 -24.26 12.99
C TYR A 35 4.69 -24.01 13.05
N LEU A 36 5.14 -22.76 12.89
CA LEU A 36 6.55 -22.42 12.69
C LEU A 36 7.12 -21.52 13.80
N SER A 37 6.29 -20.65 14.40
CA SER A 37 6.70 -19.75 15.49
C SER A 37 6.84 -20.45 16.86
N ALA A 38 6.59 -21.77 16.92
CA ALA A 38 6.88 -22.60 18.11
C ALA A 38 8.38 -22.62 18.49
N GLY A 39 9.26 -22.16 17.60
CA GLY A 39 10.67 -21.87 17.88
C GLY A 39 11.56 -23.10 17.74
N ASP A 40 12.59 -22.99 16.90
CA ASP A 40 13.78 -23.84 17.01
C ASP A 40 14.66 -23.29 18.16
N PRO A 41 15.45 -24.12 18.87
CA PRO A 41 16.22 -23.72 20.06
C PRO A 41 17.20 -22.56 19.86
N PHE A 42 17.50 -22.21 18.61
CA PHE A 42 18.52 -21.23 18.21
C PHE A 42 17.95 -19.86 17.80
N SER A 43 16.68 -19.77 17.39
CA SER A 43 16.09 -18.54 16.82
C SER A 43 15.03 -17.87 17.70
N GLY A 44 14.50 -18.57 18.70
CA GLY A 44 13.44 -18.03 19.57
C GLY A 44 12.08 -17.89 18.84
N ARG A 45 11.07 -17.37 19.55
CA ARG A 45 9.72 -17.16 19.01
C ARG A 45 9.72 -15.93 18.10
N THR A 46 9.49 -16.11 16.80
CA THR A 46 9.43 -15.00 15.83
C THR A 46 7.98 -14.53 15.64
N PRO A 47 7.64 -13.27 15.98
CA PRO A 47 6.28 -12.79 15.81
C PRO A 47 5.94 -12.66 14.33
N SER A 48 4.87 -13.32 13.86
CA SER A 48 4.41 -13.20 12.46
C SER A 48 3.20 -12.27 12.36
N THR A 49 2.04 -12.73 11.88
CA THR A 49 0.89 -11.84 11.62
C THR A 49 -0.05 -11.81 12.81
N HIS A 50 -0.28 -10.64 13.41
CA HIS A 50 -1.25 -10.53 14.49
C HIS A 50 -2.68 -10.82 14.00
N PRO A 51 -3.55 -11.49 14.78
CA PRO A 51 -4.91 -11.85 14.33
C PRO A 51 -5.78 -10.66 13.93
N ALA A 52 -5.67 -9.54 14.65
CA ALA A 52 -6.38 -8.30 14.27
C ALA A 52 -5.90 -7.75 12.91
N THR A 53 -4.60 -7.88 12.61
CA THR A 53 -4.03 -7.53 11.31
C THR A 53 -4.61 -8.44 10.22
N ALA A 54 -4.57 -9.76 10.44
CA ALA A 54 -5.10 -10.73 9.50
C ALA A 54 -6.59 -10.52 9.24
N LEU A 55 -7.39 -10.26 10.28
CA LEU A 55 -8.81 -9.93 10.16
C LEU A 55 -9.03 -8.72 9.25
N GLY A 56 -8.29 -7.63 9.46
CA GLY A 56 -8.38 -6.43 8.61
C GLY A 56 -8.09 -6.72 7.15
N PHE A 57 -7.00 -7.43 6.86
CA PHE A 57 -6.63 -7.80 5.50
C PHE A 57 -7.59 -8.81 4.87
N LEU A 58 -8.16 -9.75 5.63
CA LEU A 58 -9.17 -10.69 5.12
C LEU A 58 -10.48 -10.00 4.78
N ILE A 59 -10.91 -9.01 5.58
CA ILE A 59 -12.07 -8.16 5.24
C ILE A 59 -11.79 -7.39 3.95
N LEU A 60 -10.61 -6.78 3.82
CA LEU A 60 -10.22 -6.08 2.57
C LEU A 60 -10.14 -7.04 1.38
N ALA A 61 -9.61 -8.26 1.56
CA ALA A 61 -9.57 -9.27 0.52
C ALA A 61 -10.99 -9.66 0.07
N GLY A 62 -11.91 -9.85 1.03
CA GLY A 62 -13.33 -10.07 0.74
C GLY A 62 -13.97 -8.90 -0.01
N ALA A 63 -13.67 -7.66 0.39
CA ALA A 63 -14.14 -6.45 -0.29
C ALA A 63 -13.62 -6.35 -1.73
N ILE A 64 -12.37 -6.73 -1.98
CA ILE A 64 -11.76 -6.76 -3.31
C ILE A 64 -12.39 -7.87 -4.17
N PHE A 65 -12.54 -9.07 -3.61
CA PHE A 65 -13.02 -10.25 -4.33
C PHE A 65 -14.52 -10.17 -4.68
N PHE A 66 -15.33 -9.72 -3.73
CA PHE A 66 -16.79 -9.60 -3.86
C PHE A 66 -17.22 -8.15 -4.04
N ARG A 67 -16.48 -7.38 -4.87
CA ARG A 67 -16.68 -5.94 -5.03
C ARG A 67 -18.14 -5.53 -5.31
N PRO A 68 -18.86 -6.15 -6.26
CA PRO A 68 -20.25 -5.78 -6.53
C PRO A 68 -21.17 -5.98 -5.31
N GLN A 69 -20.98 -7.06 -4.56
CA GLN A 69 -21.76 -7.35 -3.37
C GLN A 69 -21.38 -6.42 -2.21
N TRP A 70 -20.09 -6.11 -2.07
CA TRP A 70 -19.56 -5.20 -1.07
C TRP A 70 -20.10 -3.78 -1.24
N ASP A 71 -20.08 -3.26 -2.46
CA ASP A 71 -20.57 -1.91 -2.75
C ASP A 71 -22.11 -1.80 -2.64
N ASN A 72 -22.85 -2.89 -2.92
CA ASN A 72 -24.30 -2.95 -2.74
C ASN A 72 -24.73 -3.11 -1.26
N SER A 73 -23.93 -3.78 -0.43
CA SER A 73 -24.27 -4.06 0.97
C SER A 73 -23.75 -2.97 1.91
N ILE A 74 -24.44 -1.82 1.90
CA ILE A 74 -24.06 -0.63 2.69
C ILE A 74 -23.90 -0.97 4.18
N TRP A 75 -24.79 -1.79 4.74
CA TRP A 75 -24.78 -2.13 6.16
C TRP A 75 -23.56 -2.97 6.54
N LEU A 76 -23.30 -4.06 5.79
CA LEU A 76 -22.14 -4.93 6.01
C LEU A 76 -20.83 -4.16 5.86
N LYS A 77 -20.71 -3.41 4.77
CA LYS A 77 -19.55 -2.56 4.48
C LYS A 77 -19.30 -1.60 5.63
N ASN A 78 -20.30 -0.81 6.03
CA ASN A 78 -20.13 0.20 7.07
C ASN A 78 -19.74 -0.41 8.41
N ILE A 79 -20.38 -1.52 8.82
CA ILE A 79 -20.06 -2.17 10.09
C ILE A 79 -18.64 -2.69 10.10
N LEU A 80 -18.23 -3.44 9.08
CA LEU A 80 -16.89 -4.01 9.02
C LEU A 80 -15.81 -2.93 8.93
N CYS A 81 -16.06 -1.86 8.16
CA CYS A 81 -15.14 -0.73 8.07
C CYS A 81 -15.01 0.01 9.41
N TRP A 82 -16.13 0.36 10.05
CA TRP A 82 -16.09 1.05 11.34
C TRP A 82 -15.47 0.20 12.44
N LEU A 83 -15.79 -1.10 12.47
CA LEU A 83 -15.16 -2.04 13.40
C LEU A 83 -13.63 -1.99 13.25
N MET A 84 -13.13 -2.10 12.03
CA MET A 84 -11.69 -2.09 11.79
C MET A 84 -11.04 -0.74 12.06
N VAL A 85 -11.70 0.37 11.72
CA VAL A 85 -11.24 1.73 12.07
C VAL A 85 -11.14 1.90 13.58
N LEU A 86 -12.13 1.42 14.35
CA LEU A 86 -12.12 1.52 15.81
C LEU A 86 -11.03 0.63 16.43
N LEU A 87 -10.89 -0.62 15.99
CA LEU A 87 -9.84 -1.53 16.49
C LEU A 87 -8.43 -0.98 16.21
N SER A 88 -8.23 -0.45 15.00
CA SER A 88 -6.95 0.13 14.59
C SER A 88 -6.72 1.48 15.27
N GLY A 89 -7.76 2.29 15.43
CA GLY A 89 -7.73 3.55 16.17
C GLY A 89 -7.40 3.35 17.64
N LEU A 90 -7.91 2.29 18.27
CA LEU A 90 -7.57 1.91 19.64
C LEU A 90 -6.08 1.59 19.78
N ARG A 91 -5.49 0.89 18.81
CA ARG A 91 -4.04 0.61 18.80
C ARG A 91 -3.20 1.89 18.69
N ILE A 92 -3.64 2.85 17.87
CA ILE A 92 -3.00 4.17 17.76
C ILE A 92 -3.16 4.97 19.06
N ALA A 93 -4.35 4.95 19.66
CA ALA A 93 -4.61 5.64 20.93
C ALA A 93 -3.75 5.07 22.07
N GLU A 94 -3.59 3.74 22.13
CA GLU A 94 -2.68 3.07 23.05
C GLU A 94 -1.22 3.52 22.85
N ALA A 95 -0.78 3.72 21.61
CA ALA A 95 0.57 4.24 21.37
C ALA A 95 0.75 5.70 21.81
N LEU A 96 -0.31 6.51 21.77
CA LEU A 96 -0.28 7.92 22.20
C LEU A 96 -0.42 8.08 23.72
N PHE A 97 -1.12 7.15 24.38
CA PHE A 97 -1.40 7.17 25.81
C PHE A 97 -1.05 5.82 26.46
N PRO A 98 0.22 5.40 26.42
CA PRO A 98 0.64 4.06 26.87
C PRO A 98 0.38 3.80 28.36
N ASP A 99 0.38 4.86 29.19
CA ASP A 99 0.12 4.74 30.63
C ASP A 99 -1.38 4.54 30.97
N GLN A 100 -2.28 4.75 30.01
CA GLN A 100 -3.74 4.75 30.24
C GLN A 100 -4.47 3.61 29.54
N ILE A 101 -3.94 3.14 28.41
CA ILE A 101 -4.57 2.12 27.56
C ILE A 101 -3.52 1.05 27.28
N THR A 102 -3.79 -0.20 27.63
CA THR A 102 -2.82 -1.32 27.46
C THR A 102 -3.46 -2.55 26.84
N VAL A 103 -4.29 -2.39 25.81
CA VAL A 103 -5.06 -3.51 25.22
C VAL A 103 -4.18 -4.46 24.38
N TYR A 104 -3.22 -3.96 23.62
CA TYR A 104 -2.43 -4.77 22.68
C TYR A 104 -0.97 -4.96 23.10
N THR A 105 -0.43 -4.19 24.05
CA THR A 105 0.97 -4.36 24.51
C THR A 105 1.12 -5.11 25.83
N ASP A 106 0.30 -4.83 26.85
CA ASP A 106 0.49 -5.36 28.22
C ASP A 106 -0.84 -5.67 28.94
N SER A 107 -1.66 -6.57 28.39
CA SER A 107 -2.87 -7.05 29.05
C SER A 107 -3.20 -8.51 28.76
N TRP A 108 -4.45 -8.90 29.08
CA TRP A 108 -4.98 -10.24 28.89
C TRP A 108 -4.93 -10.73 27.43
N LEU A 109 -5.00 -9.83 26.45
CA LEU A 109 -5.12 -10.19 25.04
C LEU A 109 -3.81 -10.79 24.49
N PRO A 110 -2.63 -10.13 24.60
CA PRO A 110 -1.35 -10.77 24.27
C PRO A 110 -1.14 -12.10 24.99
N GLN A 111 -1.41 -12.15 26.30
CA GLN A 111 -1.24 -13.38 27.10
C GLN A 111 -2.13 -14.53 26.61
N SER A 112 -3.37 -14.24 26.24
CA SER A 112 -4.31 -15.24 25.72
C SER A 112 -3.91 -15.72 24.32
N LEU A 113 -3.39 -14.82 23.48
CA LEU A 113 -2.90 -15.17 22.14
C LEU A 113 -1.65 -16.04 22.23
N GLU A 114 -0.70 -15.69 23.11
CA GLU A 114 0.48 -16.51 23.38
C GLU A 114 0.12 -17.90 23.92
N ALA A 115 -0.92 -18.00 24.75
CA ALA A 115 -1.40 -19.29 25.26
C ALA A 115 -1.89 -20.25 24.16
N VAL A 116 -2.34 -19.72 23.01
CA VAL A 116 -2.76 -20.49 21.83
C VAL A 116 -1.64 -20.56 20.77
N GLY A 117 -0.41 -20.13 21.12
CA GLY A 117 0.75 -20.14 20.23
C GLY A 117 0.72 -19.04 19.16
N MET A 118 -0.12 -18.02 19.32
CA MET A 118 -0.21 -16.89 18.40
C MET A 118 0.70 -15.75 18.85
N TYR A 119 1.94 -15.79 18.38
CA TYR A 119 2.93 -14.74 18.60
C TYR A 119 2.84 -13.72 17.46
N GLY A 120 2.19 -12.59 17.70
CA GLY A 120 2.12 -11.50 16.74
C GLY A 120 1.99 -10.17 17.45
N ARG A 121 2.52 -9.11 16.85
CA ARG A 121 2.34 -7.74 17.35
C ARG A 121 1.48 -6.97 16.37
N PHE A 122 0.45 -6.29 16.87
CA PHE A 122 -0.30 -5.35 16.05
C PHE A 122 0.48 -4.03 15.99
N SER A 123 1.19 -3.78 14.90
CA SER A 123 2.04 -2.58 14.78
C SER A 123 1.22 -1.32 14.55
N ILE A 124 1.78 -0.17 14.96
CA ILE A 124 1.14 1.15 14.77
C ILE A 124 1.05 1.48 13.28
N GLU A 125 2.08 1.12 12.50
CA GLU A 125 2.14 1.30 11.06
C GLU A 125 1.00 0.52 10.39
N THR A 126 0.81 -0.74 10.77
CA THR A 126 -0.28 -1.55 10.23
C THR A 126 -1.65 -1.02 10.65
N ALA A 127 -1.80 -0.56 11.89
CA ALA A 127 -3.03 0.07 12.35
C ALA A 127 -3.35 1.34 11.54
N LEU A 128 -2.37 2.24 11.36
CA LEU A 128 -2.52 3.46 10.57
C LEU A 128 -2.88 3.13 9.11
N PHE A 129 -2.21 2.14 8.52
CA PHE A 129 -2.51 1.67 7.17
C PHE A 129 -3.95 1.17 7.05
N LEU A 130 -4.42 0.34 7.99
CA LEU A 130 -5.79 -0.19 7.99
C LEU A 130 -6.83 0.92 8.21
N VAL A 131 -6.58 1.90 9.09
CA VAL A 131 -7.44 3.08 9.23
C VAL A 131 -7.59 3.80 7.90
N CYS A 132 -6.49 4.00 7.17
CA CYS A 132 -6.54 4.66 5.87
C CYS A 132 -7.26 3.83 4.80
N CYS A 133 -7.03 2.52 4.74
CA CYS A 133 -7.73 1.62 3.81
C CYS A 133 -9.25 1.58 4.06
N PHE A 134 -9.67 1.42 5.30
CA PHE A 134 -11.10 1.39 5.65
C PHE A 134 -11.75 2.77 5.59
N GLY A 135 -11.00 3.83 5.90
CA GLY A 135 -11.40 5.20 5.61
C GLY A 135 -11.63 5.43 4.12
N PHE A 136 -10.80 4.83 3.26
CA PHE A 136 -10.97 4.92 1.81
C PHE A 136 -12.23 4.18 1.37
N GLU A 137 -12.51 3.01 1.92
CA GLU A 137 -13.76 2.28 1.65
C GLU A 137 -15.01 3.05 2.09
N LEU A 138 -14.96 3.70 3.27
CA LEU A 138 -16.05 4.55 3.77
C LEU A 138 -16.23 5.84 2.98
N SER A 139 -15.17 6.33 2.33
CA SER A 139 -15.21 7.58 1.59
C SER A 139 -16.03 7.48 0.30
N GLN A 140 -16.87 8.49 0.07
CA GLN A 140 -17.67 8.58 -1.16
C GLN A 140 -16.81 8.98 -2.36
N GLU A 141 -17.19 8.53 -3.55
CA GLU A 141 -16.48 8.83 -4.81
C GLU A 141 -16.38 10.33 -5.09
N ARG A 142 -17.37 11.12 -4.67
CA ARG A 142 -17.35 12.58 -4.79
C ARG A 142 -16.22 13.26 -4.02
N HIS A 143 -15.67 12.60 -3.00
CA HIS A 143 -14.61 13.14 -2.15
C HIS A 143 -13.22 12.70 -2.62
N THR A 144 -12.91 12.93 -3.90
CA THR A 144 -11.65 12.50 -4.53
C THR A 144 -10.40 12.96 -3.77
N PHE A 145 -10.42 14.19 -3.23
CA PHE A 145 -9.30 14.71 -2.45
C PHE A 145 -9.00 13.87 -1.20
N VAL A 146 -10.06 13.49 -0.45
CA VAL A 146 -9.93 12.66 0.75
C VAL A 146 -9.40 11.27 0.37
N ARG A 147 -9.91 10.70 -0.72
CA ARG A 147 -9.44 9.42 -1.26
C ARG A 147 -7.97 9.45 -1.63
N LEU A 148 -7.54 10.50 -2.33
CA LEU A 148 -6.13 10.69 -2.70
C LEU A 148 -5.26 10.81 -1.45
N LEU A 149 -5.66 11.61 -0.46
CA LEU A 149 -4.95 11.75 0.81
C LEU A 149 -4.78 10.39 1.50
N LEU A 150 -5.85 9.61 1.60
CA LEU A 150 -5.83 8.29 2.25
C LEU A 150 -4.89 7.32 1.52
N VAL A 151 -4.94 7.26 0.18
CA VAL A 151 -4.00 6.44 -0.60
C VAL A 151 -2.57 6.94 -0.42
N SER A 152 -2.33 8.25 -0.43
CA SER A 152 -1.00 8.81 -0.19
C SER A 152 -0.44 8.45 1.19
N VAL A 153 -1.27 8.49 2.24
CA VAL A 153 -0.86 8.05 3.58
C VAL A 153 -0.57 6.55 3.60
N CYS A 154 -1.43 5.70 3.00
CA CYS A 154 -1.16 4.27 2.87
C CYS A 154 0.20 3.99 2.21
N LEU A 155 0.52 4.70 1.12
CA LEU A 155 1.80 4.55 0.41
C LEU A 155 2.99 5.04 1.25
N ALA A 156 2.82 6.13 2.00
CA ALA A 156 3.86 6.64 2.90
C ALA A 156 4.16 5.65 4.04
N VAL A 157 3.12 5.09 4.64
CA VAL A 157 3.24 4.08 5.71
C VAL A 157 3.88 2.79 5.17
N LEU A 158 3.48 2.35 3.98
CA LEU A 158 4.12 1.22 3.30
C LEU A 158 5.60 1.51 3.02
N SER A 159 5.95 2.73 2.61
CA SER A 159 7.33 3.13 2.34
C SER A 159 8.20 3.08 3.59
N LEU A 160 7.69 3.59 4.72
CA LEU A 160 8.35 3.50 6.02
C LEU A 160 8.59 2.02 6.40
N GLY A 161 7.55 1.20 6.32
CA GLY A 161 7.63 -0.22 6.65
C GLY A 161 8.57 -1.01 5.73
N PHE A 162 8.65 -0.63 4.46
CA PHE A 162 9.59 -1.22 3.51
C PHE A 162 11.04 -0.83 3.83
N ALA A 163 11.30 0.44 4.16
CA ALA A 163 12.63 0.88 4.57
C ALA A 163 13.11 0.15 5.85
N GLU A 164 12.23 0.04 6.86
CA GLU A 164 12.52 -0.71 8.08
C GLU A 164 12.84 -2.18 7.77
N THR A 165 12.03 -2.82 6.93
CA THR A 165 12.24 -4.23 6.55
C THR A 165 13.54 -4.42 5.79
N VAL A 166 13.86 -3.54 4.84
CA VAL A 166 15.10 -3.59 4.06
C VAL A 166 16.32 -3.41 4.96
N TYR A 167 16.32 -2.42 5.85
CA TYR A 167 17.47 -2.19 6.74
C TYR A 167 17.62 -3.32 7.76
N SER A 168 16.52 -3.76 8.36
CA SER A 168 16.48 -4.91 9.27
C SER A 168 17.07 -6.17 8.64
N LEU A 169 16.66 -6.48 7.40
CA LEU A 169 17.11 -7.67 6.68
C LEU A 169 18.59 -7.58 6.27
N PHE A 170 19.02 -6.46 5.68
CA PHE A 170 20.36 -6.34 5.10
C PHE A 170 21.46 -5.98 6.10
N LEU A 171 21.13 -5.26 7.19
CA LEU A 171 22.14 -4.75 8.13
C LEU A 171 22.22 -5.57 9.42
N TRP A 172 21.09 -6.10 9.88
CA TRP A 172 20.98 -6.68 11.22
C TRP A 172 20.43 -8.11 11.25
N GLY A 173 20.07 -8.67 10.09
CA GLY A 173 19.56 -10.04 9.98
C GLY A 173 18.27 -10.30 10.76
N ASN A 174 17.54 -9.24 11.12
CA ASN A 174 16.31 -9.35 11.89
C ASN A 174 15.12 -9.57 10.93
N GLU A 175 14.42 -10.68 11.11
CA GLU A 175 13.22 -11.04 10.37
C GLU A 175 11.99 -10.31 10.93
N LEU A 176 11.78 -9.06 10.51
CA LEU A 176 10.48 -8.43 10.65
C LEU A 176 9.43 -9.20 9.82
N SER A 177 8.15 -9.11 10.19
CA SER A 177 7.04 -9.78 9.50
C SER A 177 6.88 -9.27 8.06
N MET A 178 7.69 -9.80 7.15
CA MET A 178 7.67 -9.53 5.70
C MET A 178 6.30 -9.86 5.11
N ILE A 179 5.57 -10.79 5.72
CA ILE A 179 4.22 -11.21 5.36
C ILE A 179 3.24 -10.03 5.43
N THR A 180 3.28 -9.25 6.51
CA THR A 180 2.37 -8.10 6.67
C THR A 180 2.69 -7.01 5.64
N GLN A 181 3.97 -6.77 5.35
CA GLN A 181 4.40 -5.82 4.32
C GLN A 181 3.97 -6.23 2.91
N ILE A 182 4.04 -7.53 2.58
CA ILE A 182 3.52 -8.07 1.32
C ILE A 182 2.00 -7.82 1.23
N GLY A 183 1.26 -8.05 2.32
CA GLY A 183 -0.17 -7.76 2.39
C GLY A 183 -0.50 -6.28 2.15
N MET A 184 0.24 -5.37 2.81
CA MET A 184 0.13 -3.92 2.61
C MET A 184 0.46 -3.53 1.16
N GLY A 185 1.46 -4.15 0.54
CA GLY A 185 1.82 -3.96 -0.86
C GLY A 185 0.69 -4.35 -1.81
N LEU A 186 0.09 -5.52 -1.62
CA LEU A 186 -1.04 -6.01 -2.42
C LEU A 186 -2.26 -5.07 -2.34
N VAL A 187 -2.63 -4.64 -1.13
CA VAL A 187 -3.73 -3.67 -0.95
C VAL A 187 -3.39 -2.31 -1.56
N SER A 188 -2.15 -1.84 -1.42
CA SER A 188 -1.71 -0.58 -2.02
C SER A 188 -1.77 -0.61 -3.54
N LEU A 189 -1.46 -1.75 -4.17
CA LEU A 189 -1.62 -1.96 -5.61
C LEU A 189 -3.10 -1.87 -6.03
N ASP A 190 -4.02 -2.49 -5.29
CA ASP A 190 -5.46 -2.35 -5.54
C ASP A 190 -5.90 -0.88 -5.48
N LEU A 191 -5.52 -0.16 -4.42
CA LEU A 191 -5.84 1.25 -4.23
C LEU A 191 -5.27 2.12 -5.37
N LEU A 192 -4.02 1.87 -5.78
CA LEU A 192 -3.39 2.56 -6.90
C LEU A 192 -4.12 2.30 -8.23
N VAL A 193 -4.52 1.05 -8.49
CA VAL A 193 -5.29 0.71 -9.69
C VAL A 193 -6.65 1.42 -9.71
N ARG A 194 -7.31 1.54 -8.55
CA ARG A 194 -8.58 2.26 -8.43
C ARG A 194 -8.43 3.77 -8.59
N MET A 195 -7.29 4.33 -8.19
CA MET A 195 -6.97 5.75 -8.36
C MET A 195 -6.22 6.06 -9.66
N ARG A 196 -5.95 5.06 -10.51
CA ARG A 196 -5.08 5.20 -11.70
C ARG A 196 -5.52 6.25 -12.70
N ASN A 197 -6.81 6.59 -12.75
CA ASN A 197 -7.35 7.59 -13.68
C ASN A 197 -7.39 9.00 -13.08
N GLN A 198 -7.09 9.15 -11.79
CA GLN A 198 -7.11 10.42 -11.06
C GLN A 198 -5.72 11.07 -11.08
N GLN A 199 -5.67 12.41 -11.06
CA GLN A 199 -4.41 13.10 -10.80
C GLN A 199 -3.99 12.89 -9.32
N PRO A 200 -2.70 12.68 -9.01
CA PRO A 200 -1.56 12.75 -9.92
C PRO A 200 -1.14 11.41 -10.55
N PHE A 201 -1.81 10.31 -10.21
CA PHE A 201 -1.43 8.96 -10.64
C PHE A 201 -1.61 8.71 -12.14
N LYS A 202 -2.58 9.35 -12.78
CA LYS A 202 -2.91 9.18 -14.21
C LYS A 202 -1.70 9.30 -15.12
N SER A 203 -0.87 10.32 -14.90
CA SER A 203 0.26 10.63 -15.76
C SER A 203 1.37 9.59 -15.74
N VAL A 204 1.50 8.85 -14.63
CA VAL A 204 2.52 7.82 -14.46
C VAL A 204 1.95 6.44 -14.75
N LEU A 205 0.72 6.14 -14.34
CA LEU A 205 0.16 4.79 -14.43
C LEU A 205 -0.50 4.45 -15.79
N GLN A 206 -0.73 5.43 -16.67
CA GLN A 206 -1.27 5.14 -18.00
C GLN A 206 -0.22 4.53 -18.94
N PRO A 207 -0.54 3.44 -19.66
CA PRO A 207 0.40 2.80 -20.58
C PRO A 207 0.66 3.69 -21.81
N GLY A 208 1.94 3.91 -22.12
CA GLY A 208 2.40 4.66 -23.29
C GLY A 208 3.93 4.74 -23.35
N ARG A 209 4.53 4.81 -24.55
CA ARG A 209 6.00 4.83 -24.74
C ARG A 209 6.68 5.97 -23.98
N SER A 210 6.08 7.16 -23.95
CA SER A 210 6.58 8.30 -23.16
C SER A 210 6.41 8.11 -21.65
N ASN A 211 5.45 7.29 -21.23
CA ASN A 211 5.13 7.06 -19.83
C ASN A 211 6.01 5.98 -19.21
N PHE A 212 6.58 5.07 -20.01
CA PHE A 212 7.57 4.08 -19.54
C PHE A 212 8.77 4.75 -18.86
N TYR A 213 9.32 5.81 -19.46
CA TYR A 213 10.42 6.56 -18.87
C TYR A 213 10.01 7.21 -17.54
N LEU A 214 8.80 7.78 -17.46
CA LEU A 214 8.28 8.36 -16.21
C LEU A 214 8.05 7.30 -15.13
N GLN A 215 7.53 6.11 -15.49
CA GLN A 215 7.37 4.97 -14.58
C GLN A 215 8.72 4.48 -14.05
N PHE A 216 9.69 4.32 -14.94
CA PHE A 216 11.05 3.94 -14.57
C PHE A 216 11.69 5.00 -13.67
N THR A 217 11.58 6.28 -14.02
CA THR A 217 12.09 7.38 -13.20
C THR A 217 11.41 7.44 -11.83
N ALA A 218 10.08 7.25 -11.75
CA ALA A 218 9.36 7.19 -10.48
C ALA A 218 9.84 6.05 -9.59
N LEU A 219 10.00 4.86 -10.17
CA LEU A 219 10.49 3.68 -9.46
C LEU A 219 11.94 3.86 -9.01
N ALA A 220 12.81 4.34 -9.91
CA ALA A 220 14.21 4.57 -9.61
C ALA A 220 14.39 5.61 -8.51
N LEU A 221 13.69 6.75 -8.60
CA LEU A 221 13.78 7.80 -7.58
C LEU A 221 13.15 7.39 -6.24
N TYR A 222 12.18 6.48 -6.24
CA TYR A 222 11.64 5.90 -5.02
C TYR A 222 12.63 4.92 -4.36
N LEU A 223 13.25 4.03 -5.13
CA LEU A 223 14.16 3.00 -4.61
C LEU A 223 15.55 3.54 -4.25
N LEU A 224 16.03 4.57 -4.97
CA LEU A 224 17.39 5.07 -4.84
C LEU A 224 17.75 5.53 -3.42
N PRO A 225 16.93 6.33 -2.69
CA PRO A 225 17.24 6.72 -1.31
C PRO A 225 17.35 5.51 -0.39
N MET A 226 16.50 4.49 -0.58
CA MET A 226 16.56 3.27 0.22
C MET A 226 17.86 2.50 -0.03
N ILE A 227 18.25 2.31 -1.30
CA ILE A 227 19.51 1.65 -1.67
C ILE A 227 20.71 2.42 -1.11
N ILE A 228 20.75 3.75 -1.30
CA ILE A 228 21.81 4.60 -0.77
C ILE A 228 21.87 4.49 0.75
N GLY A 229 20.72 4.52 1.43
CA GLY A 229 20.65 4.38 2.89
C GLY A 229 21.21 3.05 3.37
N THR A 230 20.89 1.93 2.73
CA THR A 230 21.46 0.62 3.09
C THR A 230 22.99 0.65 2.98
N VAL A 231 23.53 1.17 1.88
CA VAL A 231 24.99 1.25 1.67
C VAL A 231 25.65 2.19 2.67
N ALA A 232 25.04 3.35 2.94
CA ALA A 232 25.57 4.35 3.86
C ALA A 232 25.59 3.83 5.31
N LEU A 233 24.47 3.26 5.78
CA LEU A 233 24.35 2.71 7.13
C LEU A 233 25.29 1.52 7.36
N HIS A 234 25.45 0.66 6.34
CA HIS A 234 26.43 -0.42 6.39
C HIS A 234 27.86 0.09 6.57
N LYS A 235 28.25 1.12 5.80
CA LYS A 235 29.60 1.72 5.89
C LYS A 235 29.84 2.47 7.19
N LEU A 236 28.81 3.11 7.72
CA LEU A 236 28.88 3.87 8.97
C LEU A 236 28.78 3.00 10.22
N GLN A 237 28.54 1.69 10.07
CA GLN A 237 28.38 0.73 11.18
C GLN A 237 27.38 1.21 12.23
N VAL A 238 26.27 1.79 11.76
CA VAL A 238 25.26 2.37 12.65
C VAL A 238 24.64 1.29 13.53
N SER A 239 24.52 1.60 14.81
CA SER A 239 23.93 0.69 15.80
C SER A 239 22.42 0.54 15.56
N PRO A 240 21.80 -0.62 15.86
CA PRO A 240 20.35 -0.81 15.74
C PRO A 240 19.53 0.21 16.55
N SER A 241 20.08 0.71 17.66
CA SER A 241 19.44 1.74 18.51
C SER A 241 19.27 3.09 17.81
N GLU A 242 20.06 3.35 16.77
CA GLU A 242 20.07 4.64 16.06
C GLU A 242 19.35 4.55 14.70
N LYS A 243 18.70 3.42 14.38
CA LYS A 243 18.11 3.16 13.05
C LYS A 243 16.92 4.07 12.72
N ALA A 244 16.08 4.38 13.69
CA ALA A 244 14.79 5.08 13.50
C ALA A 244 14.89 6.44 12.75
N PRO A 245 15.80 7.37 13.10
CA PRO A 245 15.93 8.63 12.36
C PRO A 245 16.36 8.42 10.90
N PHE A 246 17.19 7.41 10.61
CA PHE A 246 17.62 7.10 9.26
C PHE A 246 16.50 6.44 8.43
N GLU A 247 15.76 5.50 9.02
CA GLU A 247 14.55 4.91 8.43
C GLU A 247 13.56 6.00 8.00
N LEU A 248 13.26 6.94 8.92
CA LEU A 248 12.37 8.07 8.64
C LEU A 248 12.93 8.99 7.55
N PHE A 249 14.23 9.30 7.60
CA PHE A 249 14.87 10.19 6.63
C PHE A 249 14.83 9.62 5.21
N PHE A 250 15.25 8.36 5.03
CA PHE A 250 15.30 7.73 3.72
C PHE A 250 13.91 7.40 3.18
N ALA A 251 13.00 6.86 4.00
CA ALA A 251 11.61 6.62 3.60
C ALA A 251 10.89 7.93 3.26
N GLY A 252 11.08 8.96 4.09
CA GLY A 252 10.54 10.30 3.85
C GLY A 252 11.07 10.91 2.55
N THR A 253 12.37 10.79 2.30
CA THR A 253 13.00 11.25 1.05
C THR A 253 12.43 10.50 -0.17
N SER A 254 12.29 9.18 -0.10
CA SER A 254 11.66 8.36 -1.15
C SER A 254 10.22 8.81 -1.44
N CYS A 255 9.43 9.08 -0.41
CA CYS A 255 8.06 9.57 -0.56
C CYS A 255 8.01 10.96 -1.21
N VAL A 256 8.88 11.87 -0.78
CA VAL A 256 8.96 13.24 -1.34
C VAL A 256 9.36 13.20 -2.81
N LEU A 257 10.38 12.42 -3.16
CA LEU A 257 10.81 12.26 -4.55
C LEU A 257 9.71 11.65 -5.42
N LEU A 258 9.02 10.63 -4.92
CA LEU A 258 7.88 10.04 -5.62
C LEU A 258 6.76 11.08 -5.86
N ALA A 259 6.43 11.89 -4.85
CA ALA A 259 5.45 12.96 -4.98
C ALA A 259 5.86 14.01 -6.04
N ILE A 260 7.14 14.41 -6.06
CA ILE A 260 7.68 15.33 -7.07
C ILE A 260 7.54 14.74 -8.47
N VAL A 261 7.85 13.46 -8.67
CA VAL A 261 7.73 12.80 -9.98
C VAL A 261 6.27 12.74 -10.44
N LEU A 262 5.36 12.39 -9.53
CA LEU A 262 3.92 12.37 -9.81
C LEU A 262 3.42 13.77 -10.21
N LEU A 263 3.82 14.82 -9.48
CA LEU A 263 3.49 16.21 -9.82
C LEU A 263 4.10 16.65 -11.15
N LEU A 264 5.36 16.31 -11.41
CA LEU A 264 6.01 16.59 -12.69
C LEU A 264 5.28 15.92 -13.85
N GLY A 265 4.87 14.65 -13.69
CA GLY A 265 4.04 13.94 -14.65
C GLY A 265 2.75 14.68 -14.97
N THR A 266 2.03 15.16 -13.94
CA THR A 266 0.80 15.95 -14.16
C THR A 266 1.06 17.28 -14.87
N TYR A 267 2.17 17.94 -14.56
CA TYR A 267 2.53 19.19 -15.19
C TYR A 267 2.88 19.01 -16.68
N LEU A 268 3.63 17.94 -17.00
CA LEU A 268 3.98 17.59 -18.38
C LEU A 268 2.74 17.20 -19.19
N ASP A 269 1.81 16.45 -18.61
CA ASP A 269 0.56 16.09 -19.27
C ASP A 269 -0.32 17.31 -19.57
N ARG A 270 -0.36 18.31 -18.67
CA ARG A 270 -1.09 19.57 -18.91
C ARG A 270 -0.51 20.39 -20.06
N LYS A 271 0.77 20.17 -20.41
CA LYS A 271 1.47 20.88 -21.49
C LYS A 271 1.42 20.16 -22.84
N LYS A 272 0.98 18.90 -22.90
CA LYS A 272 0.83 18.20 -24.18
C LYS A 272 -0.29 18.88 -24.99
N PRO A 273 -0.02 19.30 -26.25
CA PRO A 273 -1.08 19.81 -27.10
C PRO A 273 -2.14 18.71 -27.32
N PRO A 274 -3.43 19.06 -27.45
CA PRO A 274 -4.47 18.07 -27.69
C PRO A 274 -4.14 17.30 -28.98
N GLU A 275 -4.25 15.96 -28.94
CA GLU A 275 -3.94 15.04 -30.06
C GLU A 275 -4.71 15.37 -31.36
N ASN A 276 -5.75 16.22 -31.29
CA ASN A 276 -6.55 16.68 -32.42
C ASN A 276 -6.04 17.96 -33.10
N ALA A 277 -4.97 18.60 -32.61
CA ALA A 277 -4.47 19.84 -33.20
C ALA A 277 -3.72 19.63 -34.53
N TRP A 278 -3.32 18.39 -34.83
CA TRP A 278 -2.50 18.04 -36.02
C TRP A 278 -3.28 17.23 -37.06
N SER A 279 -4.51 16.81 -36.77
CA SER A 279 -5.39 16.11 -37.71
C SER A 279 -6.30 17.06 -38.50
N SER A 280 -6.38 18.34 -38.14
CA SER A 280 -7.18 19.35 -38.84
C SER A 280 -6.41 20.16 -39.89
N SER A 281 -5.10 19.97 -40.05
CA SER A 281 -4.25 20.77 -40.95
C SER A 281 -4.05 20.16 -42.34
N THR A 282 -4.70 19.05 -42.68
CA THR A 282 -4.47 18.32 -43.95
C THR A 282 -5.69 18.17 -44.86
N SER A 283 -6.77 18.93 -44.65
CA SER A 283 -7.97 18.88 -45.51
C SER A 283 -8.29 20.21 -46.21
N GLY A 284 -7.29 20.85 -46.83
CA GLY A 284 -7.53 22.10 -47.55
C GLY A 284 -6.40 22.53 -48.47
N SER A 285 -6.26 21.89 -49.63
CA SER A 285 -5.81 22.53 -50.88
C SER A 285 -5.81 21.49 -52.00
N GLY A 286 -6.98 21.28 -52.61
CA GLY A 286 -7.12 20.39 -53.75
C GLY A 286 -8.47 20.58 -54.41
N ARG A 287 -8.69 21.76 -55.01
CA ARG A 287 -9.78 21.91 -55.97
C ARG A 287 -9.32 22.75 -57.16
N ASN A 288 -9.05 22.00 -58.22
CA ASN A 288 -8.87 22.28 -59.63
C ASN A 288 -9.11 23.72 -60.10
N LYS A 289 -8.08 24.25 -60.76
CA LYS A 289 -8.24 24.91 -62.04
C LYS A 289 -8.49 23.85 -63.12
N ASP A 290 -9.23 24.26 -64.15
CA ASP A 290 -9.44 23.58 -65.44
C ASP A 290 -10.58 22.54 -65.44
N ASP A 291 -11.81 23.03 -65.68
CA ASP A 291 -12.60 22.83 -66.92
C ASP A 291 -13.94 23.60 -66.83
#